data_AF-A0A1J7G9L8-F1
#
_entry.id   AF-A0A1J7G9L8-F1
#
_cell.length_a   1.000
_cell.length_b   1.000
_cell.length_c   1.000
_cell.angle_alpha   90.00
_cell.angle_beta   90.00
_cell.angle_gamma   90.00
#
_symmetry.space_group_name_H-M   'P 1'
#
loop_
_entity.id
_entity.type
_entity.pdbx_description
1 polymer ?
#
loop_
_entity_poly.entity_id
_entity_poly.type
_entity_poly.pdbx_seq_one_letter_code
_entity_poly.pdbx_strand_id
1 'polypeptide(L)'
;MKGVSLSMFSLSSHELYPMIKASDANVDNVSSEIAAYCVNGNNLEPEKVKGKILVCIDSYFDQIWVEQTGVVGVIYPITESIQQLYLVPLMLPASNLNYADNKCFLNYINHTKSPTAIISKVETKLGTKPAPKLAVFSSRGHDPIEPRILKPDITVPGLNIIVVNAKANSPSGSTYNKRNAPFQLVFGTSMSCPHVSGLVVLLKALHCDWSSAAIKSAIMTTGLII
;
A
#
# COMPACT_ATOMS: atom_id res chain seq x y z
N MET A 1 -0.08 -16.03 9.61
CA MET A 1 0.70 -14.85 9.18
C MET A 1 -0.27 -13.73 8.83
N LYS A 2 0.12 -12.48 9.02
CA LYS A 2 -0.71 -11.29 8.78
C LYS A 2 0.01 -10.35 7.80
N GLY A 3 -0.79 -9.64 7.02
CA GLY A 3 -0.33 -8.63 6.09
C GLY A 3 -1.39 -7.56 5.86
N VAL A 4 -1.10 -6.65 4.93
CA VAL A 4 -2.01 -5.57 4.54
C VAL A 4 -2.32 -5.64 3.04
N SER A 5 -3.52 -5.24 2.66
CA SER A 5 -4.00 -5.29 1.27
C SER A 5 -5.23 -4.39 1.07
N LEU A 6 -5.45 -3.94 -0.17
CA LEU A 6 -6.71 -3.33 -0.62
C LEU A 6 -7.61 -4.32 -1.36
N SER A 7 -7.11 -5.52 -1.64
CA SER A 7 -7.86 -6.50 -2.40
C SER A 7 -9.05 -7.00 -1.59
N MET A 8 -10.26 -6.66 -2.01
CA MET A 8 -11.48 -7.22 -1.41
C MET A 8 -11.72 -8.68 -1.79
N PHE A 9 -10.85 -9.24 -2.65
CA PHE A 9 -10.92 -10.61 -3.11
C PHE A 9 -10.27 -11.54 -2.09
N SER A 10 -10.84 -12.73 -1.96
CA SER A 10 -10.28 -13.81 -1.17
C SER A 10 -10.22 -15.07 -2.00
N LEU A 11 -9.27 -15.94 -1.66
CA LEU A 11 -9.31 -17.32 -2.11
C LEU A 11 -10.39 -18.08 -1.34
N SER A 12 -10.93 -19.14 -1.93
CA SER A 12 -11.89 -20.02 -1.26
C SER A 12 -11.26 -20.58 0.01
N SER A 13 -11.96 -20.50 1.15
CA SER A 13 -11.46 -21.03 2.43
C SER A 13 -11.40 -22.55 2.48
N HIS A 14 -11.96 -23.25 1.48
CA HIS A 14 -12.08 -24.70 1.47
C HIS A 14 -10.97 -25.41 0.68
N GLU A 15 -10.06 -24.68 0.01
CA GLU A 15 -9.01 -25.27 -0.82
C GLU A 15 -7.69 -24.50 -0.65
N LEU A 16 -6.60 -25.24 -0.47
CA LEU A 16 -5.24 -24.69 -0.42
C LEU A 16 -4.69 -24.52 -1.84
N TYR A 17 -4.12 -23.35 -2.13
CA TYR A 17 -3.55 -23.07 -3.45
C TYR A 17 -2.03 -23.25 -3.42
N PRO A 18 -1.42 -23.89 -4.43
CA PRO A 18 0.03 -23.97 -4.55
C PRO A 18 0.67 -22.59 -4.63
N MET A 19 1.84 -22.44 -4.01
CA MET A 19 2.64 -21.23 -4.10
C MET A 19 3.87 -21.45 -4.98
N ILE A 20 4.35 -20.38 -5.60
CA ILE A 20 5.60 -20.38 -6.37
C ILE A 20 6.37 -19.09 -6.13
N LYS A 21 7.68 -19.20 -5.86
CA LYS A 21 8.56 -18.03 -5.83
C LYS A 21 8.81 -17.56 -7.25
N ALA A 22 8.80 -16.26 -7.46
CA ALA A 22 9.12 -15.69 -8.76
C ALA A 22 10.53 -16.08 -9.24
N SER A 23 11.48 -16.26 -8.31
CA SER A 23 12.83 -16.77 -8.58
C SER A 23 12.87 -18.17 -9.21
N ASP A 24 11.83 -18.98 -9.01
CA ASP A 24 11.75 -20.36 -9.49
C ASP A 24 10.90 -20.46 -10.78
N ALA A 25 10.39 -19.32 -11.25
CA ALA A 25 9.56 -19.19 -12.44
C ALA A 25 10.18 -18.24 -13.48
N ASN A 26 11.47 -17.91 -13.35
CA ASN A 26 12.19 -17.06 -14.29
C ASN A 26 12.24 -17.68 -15.69
N VAL A 27 12.14 -16.86 -16.72
CA VAL A 27 12.46 -17.27 -18.10
C VAL A 27 13.97 -17.51 -18.25
N ASP A 28 14.38 -18.35 -19.20
CA ASP A 28 15.78 -18.81 -19.36
C ASP A 28 16.84 -17.69 -19.41
N ASN A 29 16.49 -16.53 -19.97
CA ASN A 29 17.41 -15.39 -20.14
C ASN A 29 17.38 -14.38 -18.98
N VAL A 30 16.66 -14.66 -17.89
CA VAL A 30 16.55 -13.76 -16.74
C VAL A 30 17.05 -14.48 -15.49
N SER A 31 17.87 -13.82 -14.69
CA SER A 31 18.39 -14.41 -13.45
C SER A 31 17.29 -14.57 -12.40
N SER A 32 17.45 -15.56 -11.53
CA SER A 32 16.56 -15.83 -10.39
C SER A 32 16.40 -14.61 -9.47
N GLU A 33 17.47 -13.83 -9.29
CA GLU A 33 17.47 -12.64 -8.44
C GLU A 33 16.59 -11.55 -9.05
N ILE A 34 16.69 -11.31 -10.35
CA ILE A 34 15.87 -10.31 -11.05
C ILE A 34 14.40 -10.71 -11.03
N ALA A 35 14.11 -12.00 -11.26
CA ALA A 35 12.75 -12.52 -11.24
C ALA A 35 12.11 -12.41 -9.85
N ALA A 36 12.88 -12.61 -8.77
CA ALA A 36 12.40 -12.54 -7.38
C ALA A 36 11.67 -11.23 -7.05
N TYR A 37 12.12 -10.11 -7.63
CA TYR A 37 11.54 -8.79 -7.39
C TYR A 37 10.25 -8.51 -8.17
N CYS A 38 9.87 -9.37 -9.13
CA CYS A 38 8.66 -9.19 -9.95
C CYS A 38 8.56 -7.79 -10.58
N VAL A 39 9.66 -7.27 -11.12
CA VAL A 39 9.70 -5.92 -11.72
C VAL A 39 8.79 -5.85 -12.96
N ASN A 40 8.71 -6.93 -13.73
CA ASN A 40 7.86 -7.04 -14.91
C ASN A 40 7.49 -8.52 -15.12
N GLY A 41 6.29 -8.77 -15.62
CA GLY A 41 5.79 -10.11 -15.94
C GLY A 41 6.53 -10.83 -17.05
N ASN A 42 7.20 -10.09 -17.95
CA ASN A 42 8.02 -10.69 -19.01
C ASN A 42 9.21 -11.50 -18.47
N ASN A 43 9.56 -11.33 -17.21
CA ASN A 43 10.64 -12.07 -16.55
C ASN A 43 10.19 -13.45 -16.06
N LEU A 44 8.90 -13.76 -16.11
CA LEU A 44 8.33 -14.99 -15.57
C LEU A 44 7.70 -15.84 -16.68
N GLU A 45 7.88 -17.15 -16.60
CA GLU A 45 7.19 -18.11 -17.46
C GLU A 45 5.70 -18.21 -17.08
N PRO A 46 4.77 -17.83 -17.97
CA PRO A 46 3.34 -17.79 -17.64
C PRO A 46 2.78 -19.16 -17.19
N GLU A 47 3.21 -20.24 -17.84
CA GLU A 47 2.74 -21.60 -17.53
C GLU A 47 3.20 -22.09 -16.15
N LYS A 48 4.34 -21.60 -15.63
CA LYS A 48 4.81 -21.97 -14.28
C LYS A 48 3.98 -21.32 -13.17
N VAL A 49 3.48 -20.11 -13.40
CA VAL A 49 2.79 -19.28 -12.39
C VAL A 49 1.27 -19.39 -12.42
N LYS A 50 0.69 -19.75 -13.56
CA LYS A 50 -0.75 -19.86 -13.76
C LYS A 50 -1.41 -20.80 -12.73
N GLY A 51 -2.51 -20.35 -12.13
CA GLY A 51 -3.26 -21.11 -11.14
C GLY A 51 -2.63 -21.16 -9.73
N LYS A 52 -1.50 -20.48 -9.51
CA LYS A 52 -0.77 -20.49 -8.24
C LYS A 52 -0.78 -19.11 -7.56
N ILE A 53 -0.41 -19.10 -6.28
CA ILE A 53 -0.08 -17.87 -5.56
C ILE A 53 1.38 -17.53 -5.87
N LEU A 54 1.60 -16.37 -6.49
CA LEU A 54 2.93 -15.87 -6.80
C LEU A 54 3.54 -15.19 -5.57
N VAL A 55 4.83 -15.43 -5.34
CA VAL A 55 5.59 -14.81 -4.24
C VAL A 55 6.70 -13.93 -4.80
N CYS A 56 6.60 -12.63 -4.52
CA CYS A 56 7.48 -11.58 -5.03
C CYS A 56 8.16 -10.85 -3.86
N ILE A 57 9.48 -10.94 -3.76
CA ILE A 57 10.25 -10.40 -2.64
C ILE A 57 10.53 -8.91 -2.87
N ASP A 58 10.32 -8.08 -1.86
CA ASP A 58 10.67 -6.63 -1.87
C ASP A 58 10.22 -5.91 -3.14
N SER A 59 9.04 -6.26 -3.65
CA SER A 59 8.57 -5.64 -4.88
C SER A 59 7.94 -4.28 -4.62
N TYR A 60 8.43 -3.27 -5.33
CA TYR A 60 8.05 -1.88 -5.17
C TYR A 60 7.27 -1.39 -6.40
N PHE A 61 5.95 -1.32 -6.23
CA PHE A 61 5.00 -0.65 -7.13
C PHE A 61 4.83 -1.26 -8.54
N ASP A 62 3.72 -0.89 -9.17
CA ASP A 62 3.28 -1.27 -10.53
C ASP A 62 3.21 -2.78 -10.86
N GLN A 63 2.42 -3.49 -10.07
CA GLN A 63 2.16 -4.93 -10.17
C GLN A 63 0.90 -5.27 -11.00
N ILE A 64 0.32 -4.29 -11.70
CA ILE A 64 -0.94 -4.45 -12.43
C ILE A 64 -0.87 -5.60 -13.46
N TRP A 65 0.32 -5.78 -14.05
CA TRP A 65 0.58 -6.86 -15.02
C TRP A 65 0.32 -8.25 -14.44
N VAL A 66 0.42 -8.44 -13.12
CA VAL A 66 0.22 -9.75 -12.49
C VAL A 66 -1.21 -10.25 -12.68
N GLU A 67 -2.18 -9.35 -12.85
CA GLU A 67 -3.56 -9.73 -13.16
C GLU A 67 -3.69 -10.48 -14.50
N GLN A 68 -2.70 -10.35 -15.39
CA GLN A 68 -2.71 -10.93 -16.73
C GLN A 68 -2.02 -12.30 -16.80
N THR A 69 -1.28 -12.71 -15.76
CA THR A 69 -0.49 -13.96 -15.78
C THR A 69 -1.30 -15.20 -15.40
N GLY A 70 -2.56 -15.03 -14.99
CA GLY A 70 -3.43 -16.12 -14.56
C GLY A 70 -3.09 -16.68 -13.19
N VAL A 71 -2.30 -15.97 -12.37
CA VAL A 71 -2.13 -16.29 -10.96
C VAL A 71 -3.45 -16.11 -10.21
N VAL A 72 -3.62 -16.85 -9.11
CA VAL A 72 -4.82 -16.76 -8.27
C VAL A 72 -4.63 -15.83 -7.08
N GLY A 73 -3.39 -15.44 -6.77
CA GLY A 73 -3.08 -14.50 -5.71
C GLY A 73 -1.61 -14.12 -5.68
N VAL A 74 -1.26 -13.09 -4.90
CA VAL A 74 0.12 -12.62 -4.77
C VAL A 74 0.48 -12.31 -3.32
N ILE A 75 1.66 -12.75 -2.88
CA ILE A 75 2.20 -12.44 -1.56
C ILE A 75 3.53 -11.71 -1.73
N TYR A 76 3.65 -10.58 -1.05
CA TYR A 76 4.88 -9.78 -1.02
C TYR A 76 5.50 -9.84 0.38
N PRO A 77 6.45 -10.76 0.61
CA PRO A 77 7.31 -10.65 1.76
C PRO A 77 8.26 -9.47 1.59
N ILE A 78 8.38 -8.65 2.64
CA ILE A 78 9.28 -7.51 2.69
C ILE A 78 10.42 -7.83 3.65
N THR A 79 11.64 -7.92 3.13
CA THR A 79 12.83 -8.27 3.90
C THR A 79 13.45 -7.06 4.58
N GLU A 80 13.25 -5.87 4.02
CA GLU A 80 13.69 -4.62 4.64
C GLU A 80 12.65 -4.08 5.65
N SER A 81 13.14 -3.45 6.72
CA SER A 81 12.32 -2.82 7.74
C SER A 81 11.73 -1.48 7.27
N ILE A 82 11.10 -1.45 6.11
CA ILE A 82 10.33 -0.27 5.70
C ILE A 82 9.12 -0.21 6.62
N GLN A 83 9.10 0.83 7.46
CA GLN A 83 8.12 0.91 8.54
C GLN A 83 6.68 1.15 8.08
N GLN A 84 6.44 1.35 6.78
CA GLN A 84 5.13 1.63 6.23
C GLN A 84 4.82 0.72 5.06
N LEU A 85 3.91 -0.22 5.33
CA LEU A 85 3.32 -1.06 4.30
C LEU A 85 2.29 -0.23 3.53
N TYR A 86 2.54 0.00 2.25
CA TYR A 86 1.51 0.49 1.35
C TYR A 86 0.52 -0.64 1.09
N LEU A 87 -0.73 -0.29 0.83
CA LEU A 87 -1.70 -1.30 0.47
C LEU A 87 -1.56 -1.65 -1.01
N VAL A 88 -1.63 -2.94 -1.34
CA VAL A 88 -1.58 -3.41 -2.73
C VAL A 88 -2.96 -3.25 -3.38
N PRO A 89 -3.14 -2.35 -4.37
CA PRO A 89 -4.40 -2.20 -5.06
C PRO A 89 -4.42 -3.19 -6.22
N LEU A 90 -4.66 -4.48 -5.97
CA LEU A 90 -4.82 -5.49 -7.02
C LEU A 90 -6.25 -6.01 -7.04
N MET A 91 -6.73 -6.35 -8.24
CA MET A 91 -8.04 -6.97 -8.46
C MET A 91 -8.00 -8.51 -8.38
N LEU A 92 -7.12 -9.02 -7.51
CA LEU A 92 -6.97 -10.43 -7.15
C LEU A 92 -6.47 -10.52 -5.70
N PRO A 93 -6.67 -11.65 -5.00
CA PRO A 93 -6.21 -11.82 -3.62
C PRO A 93 -4.73 -11.49 -3.47
N ALA A 94 -4.40 -10.51 -2.63
CA ALA A 94 -3.03 -10.05 -2.47
C ALA A 94 -2.72 -9.71 -1.02
N SER A 95 -1.46 -9.81 -0.60
CA SER A 95 -1.04 -9.41 0.75
C SER A 95 0.42 -8.98 0.79
N ASN A 96 0.68 -7.77 1.29
CA ASN A 96 1.99 -7.35 1.76
C ASN A 96 2.17 -7.87 3.19
N LEU A 97 3.05 -8.84 3.39
CA LEU A 97 3.23 -9.46 4.70
C LEU A 97 4.00 -8.54 5.65
N ASN A 98 3.58 -8.54 6.92
CA ASN A 98 4.22 -7.75 7.95
C ASN A 98 5.63 -8.29 8.25
N TYR A 99 6.56 -7.40 8.57
CA TYR A 99 7.96 -7.75 8.86
C TYR A 99 8.12 -8.89 9.88
N ALA A 100 7.33 -8.88 10.96
CA ALA A 100 7.38 -9.92 12.00
C ALA A 100 7.03 -11.32 11.48
N ASP A 101 6.11 -11.41 10.52
CA ASP A 101 5.67 -12.68 9.93
C ASP A 101 6.54 -13.10 8.72
N ASN A 102 7.27 -12.17 8.10
CA ASN A 102 8.08 -12.43 6.91
C ASN A 102 9.15 -13.49 7.14
N LYS A 103 9.83 -13.48 8.29
CA LYS A 103 10.85 -14.49 8.59
C LYS A 103 10.26 -15.90 8.62
N CYS A 104 9.12 -16.08 9.28
CA CYS A 104 8.43 -17.37 9.34
C CYS A 104 7.92 -17.80 7.96
N PHE A 105 7.37 -16.87 7.18
CA PHE A 105 6.90 -17.13 5.83
C PHE A 105 8.03 -17.55 4.89
N LEU A 106 9.13 -16.80 4.85
CA LEU A 106 10.29 -17.10 4.03
C LEU A 106 10.93 -18.43 4.43
N ASN A 107 10.97 -18.74 5.72
CA ASN A 107 11.43 -20.06 6.19
C ASN A 107 10.52 -21.19 5.69
N TYR A 108 9.19 -20.99 5.77
CA TYR A 108 8.21 -21.97 5.30
C TYR A 108 8.35 -22.26 3.80
N ILE A 109 8.37 -21.23 2.96
CA ILE A 109 8.40 -21.40 1.50
C ILE A 109 9.73 -21.97 1.01
N ASN A 110 10.86 -21.66 1.67
CA ASN A 110 12.18 -22.16 1.26
C ASN A 110 12.46 -23.61 1.68
N HIS A 111 11.79 -24.11 2.73
CA HIS A 111 12.04 -25.47 3.26
C HIS A 111 10.89 -26.45 3.00
N THR A 112 9.87 -26.06 2.24
CA THR A 112 8.73 -26.91 1.90
C THR A 112 8.77 -27.22 0.41
N LYS A 113 8.76 -28.51 0.03
CA LYS A 113 8.81 -28.95 -1.38
C LYS A 113 7.61 -28.50 -2.22
N SER A 114 6.43 -28.42 -1.60
CA SER A 114 5.18 -28.05 -2.26
C SER A 114 4.40 -27.11 -1.35
N PRO A 115 4.84 -25.84 -1.22
CA PRO A 115 4.23 -24.90 -0.31
C PRO A 115 2.84 -24.50 -0.81
N THR A 116 1.89 -24.36 0.11
CA THR A 116 0.51 -23.97 -0.20
C THR A 116 0.01 -22.92 0.78
N ALA A 117 -0.97 -22.12 0.37
CA ALA A 117 -1.58 -21.12 1.25
C ALA A 117 -3.00 -20.76 0.80
N ILE A 118 -3.70 -20.05 1.67
CA ILE A 118 -4.96 -19.35 1.39
C ILE A 118 -4.78 -17.89 1.79
N ILE A 119 -5.21 -16.98 0.91
CA ILE A 119 -5.29 -15.55 1.21
C ILE A 119 -6.74 -15.26 1.61
N SER A 120 -6.94 -14.98 2.90
CA SER A 120 -8.24 -14.62 3.45
C SER A 120 -8.71 -13.25 2.97
N LYS A 121 -10.01 -12.98 3.10
CA LYS A 121 -10.57 -11.66 2.86
C LYS A 121 -9.94 -10.61 3.78
N VAL A 122 -9.82 -9.38 3.29
CA VAL A 122 -9.34 -8.25 4.10
C VAL A 122 -10.33 -7.88 5.18
N GLU A 123 -9.80 -7.49 6.34
CA GLU A 123 -10.55 -6.94 7.45
C GLU A 123 -9.96 -5.59 7.86
N THR A 124 -10.82 -4.59 8.07
CA THR A 124 -10.38 -3.29 8.58
C THR A 124 -10.19 -3.38 10.10
N LYS A 125 -8.98 -3.05 10.56
CA LYS A 125 -8.69 -2.94 11.99
C LYS A 125 -8.64 -1.48 12.41
N LEU A 126 -9.49 -1.13 13.37
CA LEU A 126 -9.53 0.20 13.98
C LEU A 126 -8.74 0.21 15.30
N GLY A 127 -8.30 1.39 15.73
CA GLY A 127 -7.57 1.56 16.99
C GLY A 127 -6.16 0.96 16.98
N THR A 128 -5.53 0.86 15.80
CA THR A 128 -4.13 0.41 15.68
C THR A 128 -3.19 1.38 16.41
N LYS A 129 -2.14 0.85 17.04
CA LYS A 129 -1.13 1.65 17.76
C LYS A 129 0.28 1.32 17.24
N PRO A 130 1.19 2.30 17.15
CA PRO A 130 0.96 3.73 17.42
C PRO A 130 0.18 4.41 16.28
N ALA A 131 -0.78 5.25 16.64
CA ALA A 131 -1.50 6.13 15.72
C ALA A 131 -1.87 7.44 16.46
N PRO A 132 -1.72 8.62 15.81
CA PRO A 132 -1.15 8.81 14.47
C PRO A 132 0.37 8.55 14.45
N LYS A 133 0.90 8.26 13.26
CA LYS A 133 2.34 8.15 13.00
C LYS A 133 2.63 8.86 11.69
N LEU A 134 3.71 9.65 11.66
CA LEU A 134 4.12 10.34 10.44
C LEU A 134 4.43 9.32 9.34
N ALA A 135 3.85 9.54 8.15
CA ALA A 135 4.11 8.69 6.99
C ALA A 135 5.55 8.86 6.49
N VAL A 136 6.19 7.76 6.06
CA VAL A 136 7.58 7.73 5.58
C VAL A 136 7.80 8.57 4.33
N PHE A 137 6.79 8.72 3.48
CA PHE A 137 6.85 9.57 2.28
C PHE A 137 6.70 11.07 2.58
N SER A 138 6.30 11.45 3.80
CA SER A 138 6.07 12.85 4.12
C SER A 138 7.39 13.61 4.11
N SER A 139 7.49 14.63 3.27
CA SER A 139 8.65 15.52 3.22
C SER A 139 8.96 16.10 4.60
N ARG A 140 10.25 16.18 4.91
CA ARG A 140 10.77 16.70 6.17
C ARG A 140 11.47 18.03 5.92
N GLY A 141 11.46 18.88 6.93
CA GLY A 141 12.25 20.11 6.94
C GLY A 141 13.76 19.85 6.97
N HIS A 142 14.58 20.90 6.94
CA HIS A 142 14.20 22.32 7.08
C HIS A 142 13.77 22.97 5.76
N ASP A 143 13.21 24.17 5.82
CA ASP A 143 12.93 24.98 4.65
C ASP A 143 14.27 25.39 3.99
N PRO A 144 14.52 25.02 2.71
CA PRO A 144 15.79 25.33 2.06
C PRO A 144 15.95 26.81 1.69
N ILE A 145 14.86 27.59 1.69
CA ILE A 145 14.85 29.00 1.33
C ILE A 145 15.07 29.87 2.58
N GLU A 146 14.31 29.60 3.64
CA GLU A 146 14.44 30.30 4.92
C GLU A 146 14.58 29.30 6.06
N PRO A 147 15.81 28.83 6.35
CA PRO A 147 16.06 27.82 7.38
C PRO A 147 15.62 28.23 8.79
N ARG A 148 15.39 29.53 9.05
CA ARG A 148 14.91 30.02 10.35
C ARG A 148 13.41 29.80 10.55
N ILE A 149 12.66 29.47 9.49
CA ILE A 149 11.24 29.14 9.56
C ILE A 149 11.09 27.62 9.52
N LEU A 150 10.60 27.03 10.61
CA LEU A 150 10.40 25.59 10.71
C LEU A 150 9.29 25.10 9.77
N LYS A 151 9.54 23.97 9.10
CA LYS A 151 8.59 23.26 8.25
C LYS A 151 8.70 21.75 8.45
N PRO A 152 7.60 20.98 8.27
CA PRO A 152 6.22 21.44 7.99
C PRO A 152 5.55 22.11 9.20
N ASP A 153 4.43 22.81 8.97
CA ASP A 153 3.71 23.55 10.02
C ASP A 153 2.82 22.65 10.91
N ILE A 154 2.17 21.65 10.31
CA ILE A 154 1.21 20.75 10.99
C ILE A 154 1.12 19.42 10.23
N THR A 155 0.76 18.33 10.93
CA THR A 155 0.49 17.02 10.32
C THR A 155 -0.99 16.66 10.48
N VAL A 156 -1.60 16.12 9.43
CA VAL A 156 -3.02 15.74 9.37
C VAL A 156 -3.15 14.43 8.57
N PRO A 157 -4.18 13.58 8.80
CA PRO A 157 -4.32 12.30 8.08
C PRO A 157 -4.19 12.44 6.56
N GLY A 158 -3.30 11.62 5.98
CA GLY A 158 -3.03 11.60 4.54
C GLY A 158 -2.62 10.22 4.01
N LEU A 159 -2.77 9.16 4.81
CA LEU A 159 -2.51 7.78 4.40
C LEU A 159 -3.82 7.00 4.48
N ASN A 160 -4.10 6.20 3.44
CA ASN A 160 -5.31 5.37 3.35
C ASN A 160 -6.59 6.22 3.51
N ILE A 161 -6.65 7.35 2.81
CA ILE A 161 -7.82 8.23 2.75
C ILE A 161 -8.77 7.73 1.67
N ILE A 162 -10.05 7.53 2.04
CA ILE A 162 -11.11 7.17 1.10
C ILE A 162 -11.57 8.44 0.40
N VAL A 163 -11.52 8.45 -0.93
CA VAL A 163 -11.98 9.57 -1.77
C VAL A 163 -12.94 9.10 -2.83
N VAL A 164 -13.77 10.02 -3.33
CA VAL A 164 -14.63 9.77 -4.49
C VAL A 164 -13.75 9.54 -5.72
N ASN A 165 -14.01 8.47 -6.44
CA ASN A 165 -13.40 8.17 -7.73
C ASN A 165 -14.36 8.61 -8.84
N ALA A 166 -14.26 9.88 -9.24
CA ALA A 166 -15.20 10.48 -10.20
C ALA A 166 -15.23 9.79 -11.57
N LYS A 167 -14.12 9.17 -11.99
CA LYS A 167 -14.05 8.43 -13.25
C LYS A 167 -14.56 6.99 -13.12
N ALA A 168 -14.85 6.55 -11.90
CA ALA A 168 -15.20 5.18 -11.56
C ALA A 168 -14.21 4.16 -12.15
N ASN A 169 -12.94 4.52 -12.32
CA ASN A 169 -11.92 3.64 -12.87
C ASN A 169 -11.57 2.51 -11.88
N SER A 170 -10.88 1.48 -12.36
CA SER A 170 -10.37 0.41 -11.50
C SER A 170 -9.48 0.99 -10.38
N PRO A 171 -9.66 0.57 -9.10
CA PRO A 171 -8.80 0.99 -7.99
C PRO A 171 -7.33 0.65 -8.23
N SER A 172 -7.04 -0.41 -8.99
CA SER A 172 -5.68 -0.80 -9.34
C SER A 172 -5.09 0.03 -10.48
N GLY A 173 -5.91 0.84 -11.18
CA GLY A 173 -5.51 1.45 -12.45
C GLY A 173 -5.47 0.45 -13.61
N SER A 174 -5.84 -0.82 -13.38
CA SER A 174 -5.80 -1.88 -14.38
C SER A 174 -6.72 -1.61 -15.56
N THR A 175 -6.16 -1.68 -16.75
CA THR A 175 -6.91 -1.70 -18.01
C THR A 175 -7.47 -3.09 -18.31
N TYR A 176 -6.96 -4.13 -17.65
CA TYR A 176 -7.39 -5.52 -17.80
C TYR A 176 -8.64 -5.79 -16.97
N ASN A 177 -8.60 -5.46 -15.67
CA ASN A 177 -9.72 -5.62 -14.76
C ASN A 177 -10.39 -4.28 -14.46
N LYS A 178 -11.33 -3.89 -15.32
CA LYS A 178 -12.04 -2.60 -15.29
C LYS A 178 -13.21 -2.54 -14.30
N ARG A 179 -13.09 -3.17 -13.14
CA ARG A 179 -14.18 -3.08 -12.14
C ARG A 179 -14.28 -1.66 -11.61
N ASN A 180 -15.43 -1.06 -11.87
CA ASN A 180 -15.68 0.30 -11.44
C ASN A 180 -15.83 0.36 -9.93
N ALA A 181 -15.12 1.28 -9.29
CA ALA A 181 -15.27 1.55 -7.87
C ALA A 181 -15.62 3.04 -7.67
N PRO A 182 -16.76 3.38 -7.03
CA PRO A 182 -17.14 4.78 -6.80
C PRO A 182 -16.22 5.48 -5.79
N PHE A 183 -15.48 4.71 -5.00
CA PHE A 183 -14.49 5.19 -4.06
C PHE A 183 -13.16 4.48 -4.27
N GLN A 184 -12.08 5.16 -3.89
CA GLN A 184 -10.74 4.59 -3.90
C GLN A 184 -9.97 5.03 -2.65
N LEU A 185 -8.97 4.24 -2.28
CA LEU A 185 -8.05 4.55 -1.20
C LEU A 185 -6.79 5.17 -1.80
N VAL A 186 -6.46 6.38 -1.35
CA VAL A 186 -5.31 7.15 -1.81
C VAL A 186 -4.47 7.61 -0.63
N PHE A 187 -3.23 8.01 -0.92
CA PHE A 187 -2.32 8.54 0.08
C PHE A 187 -1.50 9.70 -0.50
N GLY A 188 -0.94 10.52 0.38
CA GLY A 188 -0.10 11.64 0.03
C GLY A 188 -0.35 12.86 0.90
N THR A 189 0.62 13.77 0.96
CA THR A 189 0.43 15.09 1.58
C THR A 189 -0.65 15.90 0.85
N SER A 190 -0.85 15.64 -0.44
CA SER A 190 -2.00 16.15 -1.22
C SER A 190 -3.34 15.75 -0.62
N MET A 191 -3.43 14.63 0.11
CA MET A 191 -4.65 14.17 0.79
C MET A 191 -4.77 14.72 2.21
N SER A 192 -3.65 15.06 2.85
CA SER A 192 -3.64 15.84 4.11
C SER A 192 -4.08 17.29 3.89
N CYS A 193 -3.69 17.91 2.78
CA CYS A 193 -3.99 19.31 2.44
C CYS A 193 -5.49 19.67 2.54
N PRO A 194 -6.43 18.97 1.87
CA PRO A 194 -7.85 19.32 1.91
C PRO A 194 -8.47 19.20 3.31
N HIS A 195 -7.94 18.35 4.20
CA HIS A 195 -8.40 18.31 5.59
C HIS A 195 -8.07 19.63 6.32
N VAL A 196 -6.86 20.18 6.12
CA VAL A 196 -6.48 21.49 6.67
C VAL A 196 -7.30 22.60 6.01
N SER A 197 -7.51 22.56 4.69
CA SER A 197 -8.33 23.55 3.99
C SER A 197 -9.76 23.59 4.53
N GLY A 198 -10.37 22.43 4.79
CA GLY A 198 -11.69 22.34 5.42
C GLY A 198 -11.73 22.99 6.81
N LEU A 199 -10.70 22.72 7.63
CA LEU A 199 -10.56 23.36 8.95
C LEU A 199 -10.40 24.88 8.85
N VAL A 200 -9.60 25.36 7.90
CA VAL A 200 -9.41 26.80 7.64
C VAL A 200 -10.73 27.47 7.25
N VAL A 201 -11.53 26.85 6.37
CA VAL A 201 -12.85 27.38 5.97
C VAL A 201 -13.79 27.45 7.17
N LEU A 202 -13.84 26.40 8.00
CA LEU A 202 -14.68 26.37 9.18
C LEU A 202 -14.28 27.47 10.18
N LEU A 203 -12.98 27.61 10.47
CA LEU A 203 -12.48 28.66 11.34
C LEU A 203 -12.75 30.05 10.78
N LYS A 204 -12.59 30.26 9.47
CA LYS A 204 -12.90 31.54 8.83
C LYS A 204 -14.39 31.87 8.87
N ALA A 205 -15.28 30.88 8.79
CA ALA A 205 -16.72 31.08 8.91
C ALA A 205 -17.16 31.43 10.34
N LEU A 206 -16.50 30.85 11.35
CA LEU A 206 -16.77 31.15 12.77
C LEU A 206 -16.11 32.45 13.24
N HIS A 207 -14.96 32.80 12.65
CA HIS A 207 -14.15 33.95 12.98
C HIS A 207 -13.82 34.76 11.72
N CYS A 208 -14.84 35.39 11.14
CA CYS A 208 -14.75 36.12 9.86
C CYS A 208 -13.70 37.24 9.85
N ASP A 209 -13.37 37.80 11.02
CA ASP A 209 -12.38 38.87 11.22
C ASP A 209 -10.94 38.36 11.32
N TRP A 210 -10.73 37.07 11.59
CA TRP A 210 -9.39 36.52 11.73
C TRP A 210 -8.58 36.59 10.44
N SER A 211 -7.32 37.00 10.57
CA SER A 211 -6.34 36.95 9.48
C SER A 211 -5.91 35.50 9.19
N SER A 212 -5.32 35.26 8.01
CA SER A 212 -4.76 33.95 7.67
C SER A 212 -3.68 33.50 8.66
N ALA A 213 -2.91 34.46 9.21
CA ALA A 213 -1.90 34.18 10.23
C ALA A 213 -2.54 33.76 11.57
N ALA A 214 -3.65 34.40 11.97
CA ALA A 214 -4.39 34.04 13.18
C ALA A 214 -4.98 32.62 13.06
N ILE A 215 -5.59 32.28 11.92
CA ILE A 215 -6.12 30.93 11.65
C ILE A 215 -4.99 29.89 11.68
N LYS A 216 -3.88 30.16 10.98
CA LYS A 216 -2.70 29.27 11.00
C LYS A 216 -2.18 29.07 12.43
N SER A 217 -2.05 30.16 13.19
CA SER A 217 -1.60 30.12 14.58
C SER A 217 -2.51 29.24 15.43
N ALA A 218 -3.83 29.44 15.35
CA ALA A 218 -4.80 28.63 16.10
C ALA A 218 -4.68 27.14 15.79
N ILE A 219 -4.55 26.76 14.52
CA ILE A 219 -4.37 25.35 14.11
C ILE A 219 -3.07 24.75 14.67
N MET A 220 -1.97 25.50 14.58
CA MET A 220 -0.66 25.00 15.02
C MET A 220 -0.55 24.87 16.55
N THR A 221 -1.03 25.87 17.29
CA THR A 221 -0.88 25.92 18.76
C THR A 221 -1.85 25.01 19.51
N THR A 222 -2.90 24.53 18.84
CA THR A 222 -3.88 23.57 19.40
C THR A 222 -3.66 22.13 18.91
N GLY A 223 -2.65 21.90 18.07
CA GLY A 223 -2.28 20.56 17.61
C GLY A 223 -1.76 19.66 18.72
N LEU A 224 -1.99 18.35 18.59
CA LEU A 224 -1.43 17.35 19.49
C LEU A 224 0.03 17.05 19.11
N ILE A 225 0.87 16.84 20.12
CA ILE A 225 2.21 16.29 19.95
C ILE A 225 2.07 14.77 19.79
N ILE A 226 2.63 14.23 18.71
CA ILE A 226 2.49 12.83 18.30
C ILE A 226 3.85 12.13 18.25
#